data_AF-A0A2N8KCL4-F1
#
_entry.id   AF-A0A2N8KCL4-F1
#
_cell.length_a   1.000
_cell.length_b   1.000
_cell.length_c   1.000
_cell.angle_alpha   90.00
_cell.angle_beta   90.00
_cell.angle_gamma   90.00
#
_symmetry.space_group_name_H-M   'P 1'
#
loop_
_entity.id
_entity.type
_entity.pdbx_description
1 polymer ?
#
loop_
_entity_poly.entity_id
_entity_poly.type
_entity_poly.pdbx_seq_one_letter_code
_entity_poly.pdbx_strand_id
1 'polypeptide(L)'
;MPLSPLTVLTYTPARPGAASRLVDVGDALVAPAGPIAHGVYRTHRLAPSARLLAWARAGARFDLSRTGAARVWADGSLQASECPHECCATGAAALDPEDIAYLGAYLMHQGRRWSDTDDASPSC
;
A
#
# COMPACT_ATOMS: atom_id res chain seq x y z
N MET A 1 10.85 5.31 9.27
CA MET A 1 9.99 5.06 10.45
C MET A 1 9.86 3.56 10.65
N PRO A 2 9.68 3.06 11.88
CA PRO A 2 9.34 1.66 12.09
C PRO A 2 7.97 1.35 11.44
N LEU A 3 7.77 0.12 11.00
CA LEU A 3 6.46 -0.34 10.55
C LEU A 3 5.53 -0.45 11.76
N SER A 4 4.63 0.51 11.92
CA SER A 4 3.58 0.53 12.96
C SER A 4 2.22 0.25 12.35
N PRO A 5 1.23 -0.21 13.15
CA PRO A 5 -0.15 -0.27 12.70
C PRO A 5 -0.64 1.13 12.28
N LEU A 6 -1.39 1.20 11.18
CA LEU A 6 -1.93 2.43 10.62
C LEU A 6 -3.46 2.39 10.62
N THR A 7 -4.10 3.54 10.86
CA THR A 7 -5.54 3.68 10.64
C THR A 7 -5.77 4.27 9.24
N VAL A 8 -6.61 3.61 8.46
CA VAL A 8 -6.98 4.05 7.11
C VAL A 8 -8.45 4.39 7.05
N LEU A 9 -8.77 5.46 6.32
CA LEU A 9 -10.14 5.82 5.96
C LEU A 9 -10.39 5.38 4.53
N THR A 10 -11.40 4.54 4.33
CA THR A 10 -11.84 4.10 3.01
C THR A 10 -13.24 4.62 2.71
N TYR A 11 -13.52 4.83 1.43
CA TYR A 11 -14.83 5.18 0.91
C TYR A 11 -15.30 4.11 -0.07
N THR A 12 -16.46 3.54 0.19
CA THR A 12 -17.15 2.61 -0.72
C THR A 12 -18.36 3.30 -1.33
N PRO A 13 -18.40 3.55 -2.65
CA PRO A 13 -19.57 4.11 -3.30
C PRO A 13 -20.81 3.20 -3.15
N ALA A 14 -22.00 3.78 -3.02
CA ALA A 14 -23.28 3.08 -2.93
C ALA A 14 -23.76 2.51 -4.30
N ARG A 15 -22.83 2.07 -5.14
CA ARG A 15 -23.10 1.42 -6.42
C ARG A 15 -22.78 -0.07 -6.33
N PRO A 16 -23.63 -0.96 -6.86
CA PRO A 16 -23.34 -2.39 -6.87
C PRO A 16 -22.00 -2.69 -7.53
N GLY A 17 -21.15 -3.47 -6.87
CA GLY A 17 -19.82 -3.85 -7.37
C GLY A 17 -18.75 -2.75 -7.28
N ALA A 18 -19.03 -1.60 -6.67
CA ALA A 18 -18.01 -0.56 -6.50
C ALA A 18 -16.92 -0.99 -5.50
N ALA A 19 -15.66 -0.86 -5.92
CA ALA A 19 -14.51 -1.09 -5.06
C ALA A 19 -14.35 0.03 -4.03
N SER A 20 -13.95 -0.34 -2.82
CA SER A 20 -13.52 0.61 -1.79
C SER A 20 -12.24 1.32 -2.20
N ARG A 21 -12.17 2.62 -1.92
CA ARG A 21 -11.00 3.46 -2.22
C ARG A 21 -10.40 4.00 -0.95
N LEU A 22 -9.09 4.02 -0.87
CA LEU A 22 -8.38 4.70 0.22
C LEU A 22 -8.57 6.22 0.05
N VAL A 23 -8.89 6.90 1.14
CA VAL A 23 -9.11 8.35 1.18
C VAL A 23 -8.03 9.03 1.99
N ASP A 24 -7.70 8.48 3.16
CA ASP A 24 -6.73 9.09 4.08
C ASP A 24 -6.05 8.02 4.96
N VAL A 25 -4.88 8.36 5.51
CA VAL A 25 -4.08 7.51 6.39
C VAL A 25 -3.52 8.32 7.56
N GLY A 26 -3.73 7.84 8.79
CA GLY A 26 -3.19 8.48 9.98
C GLY A 26 -3.28 7.59 11.22
N ASP A 27 -2.81 8.10 12.34
CA ASP A 27 -2.81 7.34 13.59
C ASP A 27 -4.22 7.21 14.20
N ALA A 28 -5.04 8.26 14.08
CA ALA A 28 -6.35 8.37 14.71
C ALA A 28 -7.39 8.99 13.76
N LEU A 29 -7.69 8.30 12.65
CA LEU A 29 -8.78 8.70 11.76
C LEU A 29 -10.13 8.30 12.35
N VAL A 30 -11.12 9.20 12.21
CA VAL A 30 -12.50 8.95 12.60
C VAL A 30 -13.37 8.98 11.35
N ALA A 31 -14.17 7.94 11.14
CA ALA A 31 -15.13 7.92 10.04
C ALA A 31 -16.21 9.00 10.29
N PRO A 32 -16.62 9.77 9.26
CA PRO A 32 -17.75 10.68 9.36
C PRO A 32 -18.99 9.98 9.91
N ALA A 33 -19.60 10.55 10.95
CA ALA A 33 -20.84 10.03 11.52
C ALA A 33 -22.03 10.40 10.63
N GLY A 34 -22.67 9.41 10.02
CA GLY A 34 -23.94 9.58 9.33
C GLY A 34 -24.02 8.85 7.99
N PRO A 35 -25.21 8.38 7.58
CA PRO A 35 -25.41 7.79 6.27
C PRO A 35 -25.24 8.86 5.20
N ILE A 36 -24.39 8.59 4.21
CA ILE A 36 -24.22 9.46 3.05
C ILE A 36 -24.93 8.78 1.89
N ALA A 37 -25.79 9.52 1.20
CA ALA A 37 -26.60 9.00 0.09
C ALA A 37 -25.76 8.37 -1.05
N HIS A 38 -24.46 8.69 -1.11
CA HIS A 38 -23.58 8.31 -2.21
C HIS A 38 -22.61 7.17 -1.86
N GLY A 39 -22.50 6.77 -0.59
CA GLY A 39 -21.55 5.75 -0.16
C GLY A 39 -21.34 5.71 1.35
N VAL A 40 -20.39 4.87 1.77
CA VAL A 40 -20.05 4.66 3.18
C VAL A 40 -18.57 4.90 3.39
N TYR A 41 -18.24 5.70 4.39
CA TYR A 41 -16.88 5.81 4.90
C TYR A 41 -16.65 4.80 6.01
N ARG A 42 -15.49 4.13 6.00
CA ARG A 42 -15.10 3.18 7.04
C ARG A 42 -13.66 3.40 7.44
N THR A 43 -13.41 3.33 8.74
CA THR A 43 -12.05 3.26 9.28
C THR A 43 -11.64 1.80 9.45
N HIS A 44 -10.46 1.45 8.96
CA HIS A 44 -9.86 0.14 9.15
C HIS A 44 -8.47 0.29 9.76
N ARG A 45 -8.06 -0.67 10.59
CA ARG A 45 -6.70 -0.72 11.11
C ARG A 45 -5.90 -1.73 10.31
N LEU A 46 -4.83 -1.28 9.66
CA LEU A 46 -3.89 -2.13 8.95
C LEU A 46 -2.69 -2.40 9.85
N ALA A 47 -2.34 -3.67 10.04
CA ALA A 47 -1.13 -4.06 10.74
C ALA A 47 -0.11 -4.60 9.74
N PRO A 48 1.20 -4.32 9.92
CA PRO A 48 2.22 -4.94 9.08
C PRO A 48 2.24 -6.45 9.33
N SER A 49 2.33 -7.23 8.25
CA SER A 49 2.50 -8.67 8.37
C SER A 49 3.88 -9.03 8.95
N ALA A 50 4.01 -10.26 9.45
CA ALA A 50 5.28 -10.77 9.94
C ALA A 50 6.38 -10.73 8.85
N ARG A 51 6.01 -10.90 7.58
CA ARG A 51 6.91 -10.85 6.43
C ARG A 51 7.44 -9.43 6.21
N LEU A 52 6.56 -8.42 6.20
CA LEU A 52 6.99 -7.02 6.09
C LEU A 52 7.88 -6.61 7.27
N LEU A 53 7.55 -7.05 8.48
CA LEU A 53 8.37 -6.81 9.67
C LEU A 53 9.76 -7.45 9.54
N ALA A 54 9.87 -8.65 8.97
CA ALA A 54 11.15 -9.31 8.74
C ALA A 54 12.00 -8.53 7.73
N TRP A 55 11.43 -8.11 6.59
CA TRP A 55 12.13 -7.29 5.61
C TRP A 55 12.58 -5.95 6.18
N ALA A 56 11.71 -5.27 6.95
CA ALA A 56 12.07 -4.01 7.60
C ALA A 56 13.25 -4.18 8.58
N ARG A 57 13.29 -5.28 9.35
CA ARG A 57 14.42 -5.59 10.24
C ARG A 57 15.71 -5.90 9.48
N ALA A 58 15.59 -6.49 8.30
CA ALA A 58 16.72 -6.74 7.40
C ALA A 58 17.20 -5.48 6.65
N GLY A 59 16.59 -4.31 6.90
CA GLY A 59 16.97 -3.06 6.25
C GLY A 59 16.40 -2.88 4.84
N ALA A 60 15.35 -3.62 4.49
CA ALA A 60 14.68 -3.46 3.21
C ALA A 60 14.07 -2.06 3.05
N ARG A 61 14.09 -1.56 1.81
CA ARG A 61 13.43 -0.32 1.39
C ARG A 61 12.11 -0.65 0.70
N PHE A 62 11.07 0.06 1.09
CA PHE A 62 9.75 -0.01 0.45
C PHE A 62 9.57 1.19 -0.46
N ASP A 63 8.97 0.97 -1.64
CA ASP A 63 8.72 2.04 -2.61
C ASP A 63 7.48 1.77 -3.45
N LEU A 64 7.00 2.80 -4.16
CA LEU A 64 5.96 2.68 -5.19
C LEU A 64 6.60 2.82 -6.58
N SER A 65 6.15 2.00 -7.52
CA SER A 65 6.39 2.25 -8.94
C SER A 65 5.67 3.51 -9.40
N ARG A 66 5.98 3.97 -10.62
CA ARG A 66 5.21 5.03 -11.31
C ARG A 66 3.76 4.67 -11.63
N THR A 67 3.36 3.41 -11.51
CA THR A 67 1.94 3.03 -11.63
C THR A 67 1.29 2.86 -10.26
N GLY A 68 2.03 3.13 -9.18
CA GLY A 68 1.56 2.96 -7.80
C GLY A 68 1.68 1.53 -7.28
N ALA A 69 2.38 0.63 -7.98
CA ALA A 69 2.57 -0.75 -7.55
C ALA A 69 3.61 -0.82 -6.43
N ALA A 70 3.31 -1.56 -5.35
CA ALA A 70 4.22 -1.71 -4.23
C ALA A 70 5.45 -2.56 -4.57
N ARG A 71 6.64 -2.13 -4.13
CA ARG A 71 7.92 -2.83 -4.30
C ARG A 71 8.71 -2.90 -3.00
N VAL A 72 9.42 -4.01 -2.81
CA VAL A 72 10.34 -4.25 -1.69
C VAL A 72 11.74 -4.52 -2.23
N TRP A 73 12.69 -3.71 -1.80
CA TRP A 73 14.10 -3.79 -2.19
C TRP A 73 14.97 -4.16 -1.00
N ALA A 74 15.89 -5.10 -1.16
CA ALA A 74 16.95 -5.37 -0.17
C ALA A 74 18.28 -5.61 -0.89
N ASP A 75 19.36 -5.08 -0.34
CA ASP A 75 20.72 -5.22 -0.88
C ASP A 75 20.83 -4.88 -2.37
N GLY A 76 20.09 -3.86 -2.82
CA GLY A 76 20.08 -3.40 -4.22
C GLY A 76 19.27 -4.28 -5.19
N SER A 77 18.56 -5.30 -4.69
CA SER A 77 17.77 -6.22 -5.50
C SER A 77 16.28 -6.15 -5.15
N LEU A 78 15.42 -6.40 -6.14
CA LEU A 78 13.97 -6.46 -5.94
C LEU A 78 13.61 -7.81 -5.31
N GLN A 79 13.14 -7.76 -4.06
CA GLN A 79 12.80 -8.95 -3.27
C GLN A 79 11.34 -9.34 -3.42
N ALA A 80 10.44 -8.36 -3.51
CA ALA A 80 9.02 -8.60 -3.73
C ALA A 80 8.37 -7.45 -4.51
N SER A 81 7.36 -7.78 -5.30
CA SER A 81 6.57 -6.80 -6.06
C SER A 81 5.10 -7.19 -6.14
N GLU A 82 4.25 -6.19 -6.24
CA GLU A 82 2.84 -6.32 -6.65
C GLU A 82 2.72 -6.66 -8.14
N CYS A 83 3.69 -6.23 -8.95
CA CYS A 83 3.64 -6.39 -10.40
C CYS A 83 4.04 -7.80 -10.85
N PRO A 84 3.14 -8.57 -11.50
CA PRO A 84 3.47 -9.92 -11.94
C PRO A 84 4.63 -9.96 -12.94
N HIS A 85 4.74 -8.94 -13.81
CA HIS A 85 5.82 -8.85 -14.80
C HIS A 85 7.20 -8.74 -14.13
N GLU A 86 7.31 -7.95 -13.05
CA GLU A 86 8.57 -7.81 -12.30
C GLU A 86 8.92 -9.09 -11.57
N CYS A 87 7.93 -9.75 -10.95
CA CYS A 87 8.11 -11.05 -10.32
C CYS A 87 8.69 -12.07 -11.32
N CYS A 88 8.15 -12.10 -12.55
CA CYS A 88 8.67 -12.98 -13.60
C CYS A 88 10.07 -12.57 -14.09
N ALA A 89 10.34 -11.27 -14.26
CA ALA A 89 11.60 -10.78 -14.84
C ALA A 89 12.78 -10.85 -13.86
N THR A 90 12.55 -10.58 -12.57
CA THR A 90 13.61 -10.50 -11.56
C THR A 90 13.63 -11.67 -10.58
N GLY A 91 12.64 -12.57 -10.65
CA GLY A 91 12.45 -13.64 -9.67
C GLY A 91 11.97 -13.14 -8.29
N ALA A 92 11.46 -11.91 -8.23
CA ALA A 92 10.92 -11.35 -6.99
C ALA A 92 9.67 -12.11 -6.54
N ALA A 93 9.46 -12.18 -5.23
CA ALA A 93 8.25 -12.76 -4.66
C ALA A 93 7.02 -11.88 -4.95
N ALA A 94 5.85 -12.51 -5.16
CA ALA A 94 4.60 -11.76 -5.21
C ALA A 94 4.24 -11.22 -3.83
N LEU A 95 3.80 -9.96 -3.78
CA LEU A 95 3.20 -9.37 -2.59
C LEU A 95 1.76 -9.84 -2.43
N ASP A 96 1.37 -10.13 -1.19
CA ASP A 96 -0.01 -10.48 -0.86
C ASP A 96 -0.87 -9.22 -0.78
N PRO A 97 -2.19 -9.31 -1.04
CA PRO A 97 -3.09 -8.15 -1.01
C PRO A 97 -3.06 -7.34 0.30
N GLU A 98 -2.88 -8.01 1.44
CA GLU A 98 -2.75 -7.35 2.74
C GLU A 98 -1.46 -6.54 2.84
N ASP A 99 -0.35 -7.08 2.33
CA ASP A 99 0.94 -6.39 2.30
C ASP A 99 0.89 -5.20 1.35
N ILE A 100 0.24 -5.35 0.19
CA ILE A 100 0.02 -4.27 -0.78
C ILE A 100 -0.78 -3.13 -0.12
N ALA A 101 -1.91 -3.46 0.52
CA ALA A 101 -2.75 -2.47 1.19
C ALA A 101 -1.98 -1.72 2.30
N TYR A 102 -1.22 -2.44 3.12
CA TYR A 102 -0.41 -1.83 4.16
C TYR A 102 0.71 -0.96 3.60
N LEU A 103 1.48 -1.45 2.62
CA LEU A 103 2.59 -0.70 2.01
C LEU A 103 2.10 0.57 1.31
N GLY A 104 0.99 0.48 0.57
CA GLY A 104 0.36 1.66 -0.02
C GLY A 104 0.01 2.71 1.03
N ALA A 105 -0.66 2.30 2.11
CA ALA A 105 -1.00 3.20 3.21
C ALA A 105 0.24 3.79 3.91
N TYR A 106 1.25 2.97 4.18
CA TYR A 106 2.49 3.38 4.82
C TYR A 106 3.28 4.40 3.99
N LEU A 107 3.40 4.18 2.68
CA LEU A 107 4.12 5.09 1.78
C LEU A 107 3.38 6.42 1.64
N MET A 108 2.04 6.39 1.53
CA MET A 108 1.23 7.61 1.57
C MET A 108 1.35 8.37 2.89
N HIS A 109 1.37 7.67 4.03
CA HIS A 109 1.57 8.30 5.35
C HIS A 109 2.94 8.97 5.47
N GLN A 110 3.97 8.45 4.80
CA GLN A 110 5.28 9.09 4.70
C GLN A 110 5.34 10.28 3.73
N GLY A 111 4.21 10.63 3.10
CA GLY A 111 4.15 11.65 2.07
C GLY A 111 4.77 11.23 0.74
N ARG A 112 5.14 9.94 0.57
CA ARG A 112 5.63 9.42 -0.71
C ARG A 112 4.46 9.17 -1.63
N ARG A 113 4.49 9.79 -2.80
CA ARG A 113 3.51 9.58 -3.86
C ARG A 113 4.17 8.78 -4.99
N TRP A 114 3.34 8.02 -5.70
CA TRP A 114 3.73 7.33 -6.93
C TRP A 114 4.34 8.28 -7.99
N SER A 115 3.99 9.58 -7.94
CA SER A 115 4.54 10.64 -8.80
C SER A 115 5.96 11.05 -8.46
N ASP A 116 6.46 10.69 -7.27
CA ASP A 116 7.77 11.14 -6.79
C ASP A 116 8.91 10.21 -7.28
N THR A 117 8.56 9.14 -8.00
CA THR A 117 9.51 8.12 -8.48
C THR A 117 9.91 8.38 -9.93
N ASP A 118 11.20 8.65 -10.19
CA ASP A 118 11.75 8.98 -11.52
C ASP A 118 12.03 7.76 -12.42
N ASP A 119 11.55 6.57 -12.06
CA ASP A 119 12.11 5.31 -12.53
C ASP A 119 11.47 4.79 -13.83
N ALA A 120 12.25 4.47 -14.87
CA ALA A 120 11.81 4.04 -16.22
C ALA A 120 11.32 2.59 -16.29
N SER A 121 10.46 2.18 -15.36
CA SER A 121 9.91 0.83 -15.36
C SER A 121 8.70 0.69 -16.30
N PRO A 122 8.56 -0.46 -16.99
CA PRO A 122 7.37 -0.76 -17.78
C PRO A 122 6.11 -0.83 -16.91
N SER A 123 4.98 -0.43 -17.48
CA SER A 123 3.68 -0.49 -16.82
C SER A 123 3.23 -1.94 -16.65
N CYS A 124 2.77 -2.23 -15.43
CA CYS A 124 1.72 -3.22 -15.17
C CYS A 124 0.39 -2.53 -15.53
#